data_AF-A0A2C9LZ94-F1
#
_entry.id   AF-A0A2C9LZ94-F1
#
_cell.length_a   1.000
_cell.length_b   1.000
_cell.length_c   1.000
_cell.angle_alpha   90.00
_cell.angle_beta   90.00
_cell.angle_gamma   90.00
#
_symmetry.space_group_name_H-M   'P 1'
#
loop_
_entity.id
_entity.type
_entity.pdbx_description
1 polymer ?
#
loop_
_entity_poly.entity_id
_entity_poly.type
_entity_poly.pdbx_seq_one_letter_code
_entity_poly.pdbx_strand_id
1 'polypeptide(L)'
;MAEALPEQIVAPTGIIHRVTKEFIHIPEMVPEFIVPDLTGFELKPYVSYKATEINQGPLTPVEIFNSVYAPKLEDDFKAGKVKVENDKITLADGKVIKIKHESAT
;
A
#
# COMPACT_ATOMS: atom_id res chain seq x y z
N MET A 1 41.80 -3.33 -3.76
CA MET A 1 40.73 -2.60 -4.45
C MET A 1 39.62 -2.37 -3.43
N ALA A 2 39.75 -1.32 -2.62
CA ALA A 2 38.70 -0.95 -1.66
C ALA A 2 37.81 0.08 -2.38
N GLU A 3 36.60 -0.32 -2.75
CA GLU A 3 35.60 0.59 -3.27
C GLU A 3 35.20 1.52 -2.12
N ALA A 4 35.52 2.81 -2.26
CA ALA A 4 35.29 3.79 -1.21
C ALA A 4 33.77 3.88 -0.96
N LEU A 5 33.35 3.68 0.29
CA LEU A 5 31.97 3.91 0.69
C LEU A 5 31.57 5.34 0.32
N PRO A 6 30.32 5.59 -0.11
CA PRO A 6 29.88 6.94 -0.42
C PRO A 6 30.08 7.83 0.80
N GLU A 7 30.62 9.04 0.59
CA GLU A 7 30.94 10.01 1.65
C GLU A 7 29.73 10.36 2.52
N GLN A 8 28.52 10.16 2.00
CA GLN A 8 27.27 10.42 2.71
C GLN A 8 26.27 9.27 2.54
N ILE A 9 26.06 8.52 3.63
CA ILE A 9 25.06 7.44 3.74
C ILE A 9 23.67 8.01 4.08
N VAL A 10 23.64 9.20 4.69
CA VAL A 10 22.41 9.83 5.22
C VAL A 10 21.79 10.74 4.18
N ALA A 11 20.50 10.53 3.88
CA ALA A 11 19.74 11.41 3.00
C ALA A 11 19.78 12.87 3.49
N PRO A 12 20.03 13.87 2.63
CA PRO A 12 20.11 15.26 3.04
C PRO A 12 18.73 15.83 3.39
N THR A 13 18.68 16.78 4.32
CA THR A 13 17.46 17.49 4.75
C THR A 13 17.31 18.88 4.10
N GLY A 14 18.01 19.09 2.98
CA GLY A 14 18.08 20.39 2.34
C GLY A 14 19.01 20.38 1.13
N ILE A 15 19.27 21.56 0.59
CA ILE A 15 20.14 21.75 -0.58
C ILE A 15 21.23 22.78 -0.28
N ILE A 16 22.38 22.61 -0.92
CA ILE A 16 23.42 23.64 -0.91
C ILE A 16 23.07 24.68 -1.98
N HIS A 17 22.97 25.94 -1.57
CA HIS A 17 22.72 27.05 -2.46
C HIS A 17 23.88 27.21 -3.45
N ARG A 18 23.58 27.21 -4.76
CA ARG A 18 24.61 27.15 -5.81
C ARG A 18 25.57 28.35 -5.83
N VAL A 19 25.10 29.52 -5.40
CA VAL A 19 25.86 30.78 -5.48
C VAL A 19 26.56 31.10 -4.16
N THR A 20 25.82 31.07 -3.05
CA THR A 20 26.38 31.41 -1.72
C THR A 20 27.09 30.23 -1.06
N LYS A 21 26.92 29.00 -1.58
CA LYS A 21 27.43 27.74 -1.00
C LYS A 21 26.94 27.46 0.41
N GLU A 22 25.92 28.17 0.86
CA GLU A 22 25.29 27.96 2.16
C GLU A 22 24.29 26.81 2.08
N PHE A 23 24.16 26.06 3.17
CA PHE A 23 23.15 25.02 3.28
C PHE A 23 21.78 25.62 3.59
N ILE A 24 20.81 25.36 2.73
CA ILE A 24 19.41 25.74 2.91
C ILE A 24 18.63 24.52 3.39
N HIS A 25 18.14 24.60 4.62
CA HIS A 25 17.26 23.59 5.21
C HIS A 25 15.86 23.65 4.57
N ILE A 26 15.34 22.50 4.14
CA ILE A 26 14.01 22.37 3.52
C ILE A 26 13.16 21.48 4.44
N PRO A 27 12.17 22.04 5.16
CA PRO A 27 11.34 21.27 6.10
C PRO A 27 10.70 20.01 5.50
N GLU A 28 10.28 20.06 4.23
CA GLU A 28 9.63 18.95 3.52
C GLU A 28 10.58 17.78 3.21
N MET A 29 11.90 17.99 3.31
CA MET A 29 12.91 16.94 3.17
C MET A 29 13.22 16.25 4.50
N VAL A 30 12.71 16.76 5.63
CA VAL A 30 12.89 16.14 6.94
C VAL A 30 11.81 15.08 7.14
N PRO A 31 12.17 13.81 7.45
CA PRO A 31 11.18 12.79 7.73
C PRO A 31 10.43 13.10 9.02
N GLU A 32 9.10 13.06 8.97
CA GLU A 32 8.23 13.25 10.13
C GLU A 32 7.78 11.89 10.70
N PHE A 33 7.80 11.78 12.03
CA PHE A 33 7.27 10.60 12.71
C PHE A 33 5.76 10.78 12.96
N ILE A 34 4.95 9.96 12.30
CA ILE A 34 3.51 9.88 12.55
C ILE A 34 3.28 8.91 13.71
N VAL A 35 3.18 9.45 14.92
CA VAL A 35 2.99 8.66 16.15
C VAL A 35 1.51 8.68 16.56
N PRO A 36 0.80 7.54 16.58
CA PRO A 36 -0.57 7.47 17.05
C PRO A 36 -0.66 7.58 18.58
N ASP A 37 -1.82 7.99 19.09
CA ASP A 37 -2.11 7.92 20.53
C ASP A 37 -2.32 6.46 20.96
N LEU A 38 -1.61 6.04 22.00
CA LEU A 38 -1.65 4.67 22.54
C LEU A 38 -2.45 4.57 23.84
N THR A 39 -3.17 5.61 24.23
CA THR A 39 -4.02 5.60 25.42
C THR A 39 -5.10 4.52 25.30
N GLY A 40 -5.06 3.52 26.18
CA GLY A 40 -6.00 2.38 26.16
C GLY A 40 -5.66 1.28 25.16
N PHE A 41 -4.45 1.25 24.59
CA PHE A 41 -4.03 0.21 23.64
C PHE A 41 -3.71 -1.12 24.35
N GLU A 42 -4.46 -2.18 24.02
CA GLU A 42 -4.38 -3.48 24.72
C GLU A 42 -3.26 -4.40 24.21
N LEU A 43 -2.82 -4.22 22.97
CA LEU A 43 -1.82 -5.09 22.35
C LEU A 43 -0.44 -4.86 22.95
N LYS A 44 0.25 -5.97 23.24
CA LYS A 44 1.59 -5.97 23.86
C LYS A 44 2.64 -6.50 22.87
N PRO A 45 3.92 -6.12 23.02
CA PRO A 45 5.01 -6.61 22.15
C PRO A 45 5.20 -8.13 22.18
N TYR A 46 4.72 -8.79 23.23
CA TYR A 46 4.84 -10.23 23.43
C TYR A 46 3.47 -10.88 23.63
N VAL A 47 3.33 -12.09 23.12
CA VAL A 47 2.12 -12.92 23.23
C VAL A 47 2.35 -14.02 24.26
N SER A 48 1.28 -14.46 24.92
CA SER A 48 1.36 -15.58 25.88
C SER A 48 1.59 -16.92 25.18
N TYR A 49 2.40 -17.79 25.78
CA TYR A 49 2.54 -19.19 25.37
C TYR A 49 1.24 -20.01 25.46
N LYS A 50 0.21 -19.50 26.15
CA LYS A 50 -1.11 -20.13 26.20
C LYS A 50 -1.95 -19.90 24.95
N ALA A 51 -1.50 -19.05 24.02
CA ALA A 51 -2.21 -18.80 22.76
C ALA A 51 -2.23 -20.08 21.92
N THR A 52 -3.37 -20.35 21.27
CA THR A 52 -3.49 -21.45 20.31
C THR A 52 -2.58 -21.22 19.12
N GLU A 53 -1.95 -22.28 18.64
CA GLU A 53 -1.17 -22.23 17.40
C GLU A 53 -2.11 -22.03 16.21
N ILE A 54 -1.87 -21.00 15.42
CA ILE A 54 -2.65 -20.67 14.22
C ILE A 54 -1.72 -20.82 13.01
N ASN A 55 -2.06 -21.70 12.09
CA ASN A 55 -1.37 -21.83 10.80
C ASN A 55 -2.12 -21.00 9.76
N GLN A 56 -1.55 -19.85 9.35
CA GLN A 56 -2.06 -19.05 8.24
C GLN A 56 -1.14 -19.17 7.04
N GLY A 57 -1.73 -19.44 5.87
CA GLY A 57 -1.01 -19.40 4.60
C GLY A 57 -0.73 -17.97 4.13
N PRO A 58 0.06 -17.79 3.05
CA PRO A 58 0.27 -16.49 2.43
C PRO A 58 -1.05 -15.91 1.93
N LEU A 59 -1.31 -14.64 2.27
CA LEU A 59 -2.51 -13.93 1.82
C LEU A 59 -2.47 -13.74 0.30
N THR A 60 -3.47 -14.26 -0.41
CA THR A 60 -3.54 -14.17 -1.87
C THR A 60 -4.32 -12.93 -2.33
N PRO A 61 -4.01 -12.36 -3.51
CA PRO A 61 -4.79 -11.25 -4.08
C PRO A 61 -6.28 -11.59 -4.24
N VAL A 62 -6.59 -12.85 -4.54
CA VAL A 62 -7.96 -13.35 -4.70
C VAL A 62 -8.72 -13.29 -3.36
N GLU A 63 -8.08 -13.68 -2.25
CA GLU A 63 -8.69 -13.61 -0.92
C GLU A 63 -8.93 -12.16 -0.48
N ILE A 64 -7.99 -11.25 -0.74
CA ILE A 64 -8.16 -9.82 -0.45
C ILE A 64 -9.33 -9.25 -1.26
N PHE A 65 -9.41 -9.59 -2.55
CA PHE A 65 -10.48 -9.15 -3.42
C PHE A 65 -11.85 -9.65 -2.92
N ASN A 66 -11.94 -10.94 -2.61
CA ASN A 66 -13.17 -11.57 -2.15
C ASN A 66 -13.62 -11.04 -0.78
N SER A 67 -12.68 -10.71 0.11
CA SER A 67 -12.99 -10.19 1.45
C SER A 67 -13.48 -8.74 1.42
N VAL A 68 -12.84 -7.88 0.63
CA VAL A 68 -13.05 -6.43 0.69
C VAL A 68 -14.00 -5.91 -0.39
N TYR A 69 -13.84 -6.39 -1.62
CA TYR A 69 -14.47 -5.79 -2.80
C TYR A 69 -15.64 -6.61 -3.34
N ALA A 70 -15.58 -7.94 -3.29
CA ALA A 70 -16.64 -8.79 -3.85
C ALA A 70 -18.04 -8.49 -3.27
N PRO A 71 -18.24 -8.28 -1.95
CA PRO A 71 -19.58 -8.02 -1.41
C PRO A 71 -20.20 -6.75 -2.02
N LYS A 72 -19.43 -5.66 -2.09
CA LYS A 72 -19.88 -4.40 -2.71
C LYS A 72 -20.17 -4.57 -4.20
N LEU A 73 -19.32 -5.32 -4.90
CA LEU A 73 -19.47 -5.54 -6.33
C LEU A 73 -20.73 -6.35 -6.65
N GLU A 74 -21.04 -7.38 -5.85
CA GLU A 74 -22.27 -8.15 -5.98
C GLU A 74 -23.51 -7.29 -5.72
N ASP A 75 -23.47 -6.43 -4.71
CA ASP A 75 -24.58 -5.52 -4.40
C ASP A 75 -24.79 -4.49 -5.52
N ASP A 76 -23.72 -3.91 -6.05
CA ASP A 76 -23.79 -2.95 -7.16
C ASP A 76 -24.19 -3.61 -8.49
N PHE A 77 -23.84 -4.89 -8.68
CA PHE A 77 -24.32 -5.69 -9.81
C PHE A 77 -25.82 -5.97 -9.70
N LYS A 78 -26.31 -6.40 -8.53
CA LYS A 78 -27.75 -6.58 -8.27
C LYS A 78 -28.53 -5.27 -8.42
N ALA A 79 -27.94 -4.15 -8.02
CA ALA A 79 -28.51 -2.82 -8.18
C ALA A 79 -28.46 -2.29 -9.64
N GLY A 80 -27.86 -3.03 -10.58
CA GLY A 80 -27.77 -2.64 -11.99
C GLY A 80 -26.81 -1.50 -12.31
N LYS A 81 -25.94 -1.12 -11.35
CA LYS A 81 -24.92 -0.08 -11.53
C LYS A 81 -23.68 -0.60 -12.25
N VAL A 82 -23.45 -1.91 -12.19
CA VAL A 82 -22.38 -2.60 -12.90
C VAL A 82 -22.97 -3.31 -14.11
N LYS A 83 -22.44 -3.01 -15.30
CA LYS A 83 -22.86 -3.64 -16.56
C LYS A 83 -21.72 -4.45 -17.14
N VAL A 84 -22.02 -5.69 -17.49
CA VAL A 84 -21.12 -6.60 -18.20
C VAL A 84 -21.64 -6.71 -19.63
N GLU A 85 -20.89 -6.15 -20.57
CA GLU A 85 -21.06 -6.39 -22.00
C GLU A 85 -19.92 -7.30 -22.47
N ASN A 86 -20.14 -8.06 -23.56
CA ASN A 86 -19.32 -9.20 -24.00
C ASN A 86 -17.78 -9.04 -23.91
N ASP A 87 -17.23 -7.81 -24.00
CA ASP A 87 -15.78 -7.54 -23.87
C ASP A 87 -15.42 -6.41 -22.87
N LYS A 88 -16.40 -5.90 -22.12
CA LYS A 88 -16.24 -4.70 -21.27
C LYS A 88 -17.04 -4.79 -19.98
N ILE A 89 -16.36 -4.53 -18.87
CA ILE A 89 -17.00 -4.34 -17.56
C ILE A 89 -16.99 -2.85 -17.26
N THR A 90 -18.17 -2.27 -17.05
CA THR A 90 -18.33 -0.89 -16.59
C THR A 90 -18.69 -0.91 -15.11
N LEU A 91 -17.80 -0.37 -14.28
CA LEU A 91 -17.96 -0.29 -12.82
C LEU A 91 -18.79 0.94 -12.41
N ALA A 92 -19.28 0.95 -11.17
CA ALA A 92 -20.07 2.04 -10.61
C ALA A 92 -19.34 3.40 -10.63
N ASP A 93 -18.00 3.39 -10.54
CA ASP A 93 -17.15 4.60 -10.59
C ASP A 93 -16.85 5.10 -12.02
N GLY A 94 -17.47 4.51 -13.05
CA GLY A 94 -17.27 4.90 -14.46
C GLY A 94 -15.99 4.36 -15.10
N LYS A 95 -15.22 3.53 -14.38
CA LYS A 95 -14.01 2.87 -14.90
C LYS A 95 -14.39 1.66 -15.77
N VAL A 96 -13.83 1.59 -16.98
CA VAL A 96 -14.04 0.49 -17.93
C VAL A 96 -12.83 -0.42 -17.96
N ILE A 97 -13.04 -1.71 -17.69
CA ILE A 97 -12.00 -2.75 -17.78
C ILE A 97 -12.22 -3.53 -19.09
N LYS A 98 -11.18 -3.60 -19.93
CA LYS A 98 -11.16 -4.46 -21.13
C LYS A 98 -10.56 -5.80 -20.73
N ILE A 99 -11.30 -6.88 -20.98
CA ILE A 99 -10.80 -8.23 -20.71
C ILE A 99 -9.89 -8.62 -21.88
N LYS A 100 -8.59 -8.79 -21.63
CA LYS A 100 -7.72 -9.49 -22.59
C LYS A 100 -7.85 -10.97 -22.30
N HIS A 101 -8.47 -11.72 -23.22
CA HIS A 101 -8.39 -13.17 -23.23
C HIS A 101 -6.94 -13.55 -23.58
N GLU A 102 -6.11 -13.76 -22.56
CA GLU A 102 -4.90 -14.56 -22.71
C GLU A 102 -5.27 -15.97 -22.26
N SER A 103 -5.71 -16.77 -23.23
CA SER A 103 -5.96 -18.20 -23.06
C SER A 103 -4.62 -18.88 -22.76
N ALA A 104 -4.31 -19.06 -21.48
CA ALA A 104 -3.24 -19.95 -21.05
C ALA A 104 -3.61 -21.38 -21.51
N THR A 105 -2.92 -21.85 -22.55
CA THR A 105 -2.89 -23.26 -22.98
C THR A 105 -1.84 -23.99 -22.16
#